data_AF-A0A059WXL1-F1
#
_entry.id   AF-A0A059WXL1-F1
#
_cell.length_a   1.000
_cell.length_b   1.000
_cell.length_c   1.000
_cell.angle_alpha   90.00
_cell.angle_beta   90.00
_cell.angle_gamma   90.00
#
_symmetry.space_group_name_H-M   'P 1'
#
loop_
_entity.id
_entity.type
_entity.pdbx_description
1 polymer ?
#
loop_
_entity_poly.entity_id
_entity_poly.type
_entity_poly.pdbx_seq_one_letter_code
_entity_poly.pdbx_strand_id
1 'polypeptide(L)'
;MALQGDFDVDAVTPFPRAFEKEARLVATGDLQQSGGRVTVRVESIRDNLKRESLLISAEGLISDVNYRVIVDGVGVEILTARFGFVRAHFTSDGSSDQLLPPLLKPVVNTERVEVQDARTGQTVLVGNFPLNPM
;
A
#
# COMPACT_ATOMS: atom_id res chain seq x y z
N MET A 1 10.82 -48.60 -20.22
CA MET A 1 10.55 -47.39 -21.03
C MET A 1 10.38 -46.23 -20.08
N ALA A 2 11.37 -45.36 -19.96
CA ALA A 2 11.26 -44.12 -19.20
C ALA A 2 11.20 -42.98 -20.23
N LEU A 3 10.14 -42.18 -20.19
CA LEU A 3 10.01 -40.99 -21.02
C LEU A 3 10.94 -39.91 -20.46
N GLN A 4 11.94 -39.52 -21.25
CA GLN A 4 12.78 -38.36 -21.02
C GLN A 4 12.11 -37.15 -21.66
N GLY A 5 11.64 -36.21 -20.83
CA GLY A 5 11.17 -34.90 -21.27
C GLY A 5 12.33 -33.91 -21.18
N ASP A 6 12.74 -33.36 -22.31
CA ASP A 6 13.61 -32.21 -22.41
C ASP A 6 12.76 -30.98 -22.11
N PHE A 7 13.05 -30.27 -21.02
CA PHE A 7 12.36 -29.03 -20.67
C PHE A 7 13.27 -27.88 -21.06
N ASP A 8 12.96 -27.29 -22.21
CA ASP A 8 13.46 -25.99 -22.62
C ASP A 8 12.99 -24.95 -21.59
N VAL A 9 13.90 -24.54 -20.72
CA VAL A 9 13.69 -23.45 -19.76
C VAL A 9 14.08 -22.15 -20.44
N ASP A 10 13.28 -21.73 -21.41
CA ASP A 10 13.25 -20.34 -21.85
C ASP A 10 12.89 -19.50 -20.60
N ALA A 11 13.90 -18.86 -20.03
CA ALA A 11 13.89 -18.25 -18.72
C ALA A 11 13.09 -16.94 -18.73
N VAL A 12 11.78 -17.04 -18.93
CA VAL A 12 10.85 -15.99 -18.49
C VAL A 12 10.63 -16.26 -17.02
N THR A 13 11.36 -15.58 -16.15
CA THR A 13 11.06 -15.63 -14.71
C THR A 13 9.59 -15.27 -14.56
N PRO A 14 8.70 -16.20 -14.16
CA PRO A 14 7.31 -15.86 -14.03
C PRO A 14 7.24 -14.85 -12.90
N PHE A 15 6.84 -13.61 -13.19
CA PHE A 15 6.37 -12.73 -12.12
C PHE A 15 5.37 -13.54 -11.31
N PRO A 16 5.53 -13.64 -9.98
CA PRO A 16 4.60 -14.42 -9.19
C PRO A 16 3.18 -13.90 -9.47
N ARG A 17 2.21 -14.82 -9.55
CA ARG A 17 0.80 -14.48 -9.88
C ARG A 17 0.25 -13.36 -9.01
N ALA A 18 0.82 -13.19 -7.82
CA ALA A 18 0.71 -11.99 -7.00
C ALA A 18 2.05 -11.64 -6.35
N PHE A 19 2.29 -10.35 -6.18
CA PHE A 19 3.33 -9.77 -5.34
C PHE A 19 2.66 -9.00 -4.21
N GLU A 20 3.18 -9.11 -2.99
CA GLU A 20 2.71 -8.37 -1.84
C GLU A 20 3.91 -7.89 -1.02
N LYS A 21 3.86 -6.63 -0.57
CA LYS A 21 4.81 -6.08 0.40
C LYS A 21 4.06 -5.29 1.46
N GLU A 22 4.63 -5.23 2.64
CA GLU A 22 4.01 -4.60 3.80
C GLU A 22 4.98 -3.70 4.56
N ALA A 23 4.46 -2.61 5.09
CA ALA A 23 5.16 -1.71 6.01
C ALA A 23 4.31 -1.49 7.25
N ARG A 24 4.97 -1.43 8.41
CA ARG A 24 4.33 -1.02 9.66
C ARG A 24 4.26 0.50 9.71
N LEU A 25 3.10 1.04 10.06
CA LEU A 25 2.95 2.44 10.43
C LEU A 25 3.24 2.58 11.92
N VAL A 26 4.21 3.43 12.25
CA VAL A 26 4.61 3.74 13.63
C VAL A 26 4.25 5.18 13.95
N ALA A 27 3.84 5.41 15.20
CA ALA A 27 3.50 6.73 15.70
C ALA A 27 4.65 7.72 15.61
N THR A 28 4.31 8.96 15.32
CA THR A 28 5.20 10.12 15.39
C THR A 28 4.57 11.17 16.30
N GLY A 29 5.38 11.75 17.19
CA GLY A 29 4.92 12.80 18.10
C GLY A 29 4.00 12.29 19.22
N ASP A 30 2.88 12.95 19.44
CA ASP A 30 2.08 12.80 20.68
C ASP A 30 1.11 11.59 20.66
N LEU A 31 0.91 10.98 19.50
CA LEU A 31 0.00 9.85 19.29
C LEU A 31 0.70 8.50 19.46
N GLN A 32 1.46 8.34 20.56
CA GLN A 32 2.34 7.18 20.79
C GLN A 32 1.63 5.82 20.85
N GLN A 33 0.33 5.82 21.17
CA GLN A 33 -0.53 4.63 21.16
C GLN A 33 -1.04 4.26 19.77
N SER A 34 -0.89 5.14 18.77
CA SER A 34 -1.36 4.91 17.43
C SER A 34 -0.42 3.99 16.66
N GLY A 35 -0.97 3.27 15.70
CA GLY A 35 -0.20 2.40 14.83
C GLY A 35 -0.99 2.03 13.59
N GLY A 36 -0.39 1.18 12.77
CA GLY A 36 -1.09 0.68 11.61
C GLY A 36 -0.20 -0.11 10.68
N ARG A 37 -0.70 -0.26 9.46
CA ARG A 37 -0.12 -1.10 8.43
C ARG A 37 -0.47 -0.58 7.06
N VAL A 38 0.49 -0.69 6.15
CA VAL A 38 0.28 -0.44 4.74
C VAL A 38 0.68 -1.68 3.97
N THR A 39 -0.21 -2.17 3.13
CA THR A 39 0.02 -3.32 2.26
C THR A 39 -0.07 -2.85 0.82
N VAL A 40 0.97 -3.15 0.06
CA VAL A 40 1.00 -2.99 -1.39
C VAL A 40 0.85 -4.37 -2.01
N ARG A 41 -0.08 -4.51 -2.96
CA ARG A 41 -0.32 -5.77 -3.66
C ARG A 41 -0.39 -5.53 -5.17
N VAL A 42 0.20 -6.44 -5.92
CA VAL A 42 0.04 -6.52 -7.38
C VAL A 42 -0.42 -7.92 -7.71
N GLU A 43 -1.52 -8.05 -8.42
CA GLU A 43 -2.06 -9.34 -8.82
C GLU A 43 -2.38 -9.37 -10.31
N SER A 44 -2.06 -10.48 -10.96
CA SER A 44 -2.46 -10.73 -12.35
C SER A 44 -3.93 -11.14 -12.37
N ILE A 45 -4.79 -10.32 -12.98
CA ILE A 45 -6.23 -10.58 -13.04
C ILE A 45 -6.58 -11.45 -14.25
N ARG A 46 -5.91 -11.23 -15.40
CA ARG A 46 -6.00 -12.01 -16.64
C ARG A 46 -4.69 -11.87 -17.41
N ASP A 47 -4.55 -12.58 -18.53
CA ASP A 47 -3.41 -12.44 -19.43
C ASP A 47 -3.16 -10.95 -19.74
N ASN A 48 -1.96 -10.48 -19.38
CA ASN A 48 -1.48 -9.11 -19.57
C ASN A 48 -2.23 -7.99 -18.80
N LEU A 49 -3.13 -8.32 -17.85
CA LEU A 49 -3.79 -7.34 -16.99
C LEU A 49 -3.37 -7.51 -15.53
N LYS A 50 -2.80 -6.45 -14.95
CA LYS A 50 -2.41 -6.39 -13.55
C LYS A 50 -3.31 -5.41 -12.79
N ARG A 51 -3.72 -5.80 -11.58
CA ARG A 51 -4.31 -4.90 -10.61
C ARG A 51 -3.27 -4.56 -9.56
N GLU A 52 -3.13 -3.28 -9.29
CA GLU A 52 -2.27 -2.74 -8.25
C GLU A 52 -3.16 -2.18 -7.15
N SER A 53 -2.85 -2.53 -5.91
CA SER A 53 -3.63 -2.16 -4.75
C SER A 53 -2.75 -1.58 -3.65
N LEU A 54 -3.25 -0.55 -2.99
CA LEU A 54 -2.68 0.04 -1.78
C LEU A 54 -3.73 -0.02 -0.67
N LEU A 55 -3.50 -0.83 0.35
CA LEU A 55 -4.34 -0.88 1.54
C LEU A 55 -3.63 -0.17 2.68
N ILE A 56 -4.35 0.69 3.37
CA ILE A 56 -3.86 1.38 4.57
C ILE A 56 -4.87 1.13 5.68
N SER A 57 -4.36 0.73 6.84
CA SER A 57 -5.14 0.60 8.07
C SER A 57 -4.37 1.29 9.20
N ALA A 58 -5.04 2.18 9.92
CA ALA A 58 -4.48 2.90 11.05
C ALA A 58 -5.45 2.90 12.22
N GLU A 59 -4.92 2.81 13.43
CA GLU A 59 -5.67 2.70 14.67
C GLU A 59 -5.07 3.55 15.78
N GLY A 60 -5.84 3.75 16.85
CA GLY A 60 -5.44 4.60 17.98
C GLY A 60 -5.41 6.09 17.64
N LEU A 61 -6.01 6.49 16.53
CA LEU A 61 -6.12 7.89 16.09
C LEU A 61 -7.17 8.64 16.93
N ILE A 62 -7.16 9.98 16.85
CA ILE A 62 -8.24 10.80 17.43
C ILE A 62 -9.50 10.62 16.59
N SER A 63 -10.60 10.23 17.23
CA SER A 63 -11.92 10.08 16.59
C SER A 63 -12.43 11.37 15.99
N ASP A 64 -13.15 11.24 14.87
CA ASP A 64 -13.80 12.33 14.13
C ASP A 64 -12.84 13.43 13.62
N VAL A 65 -11.54 13.12 13.59
CA VAL A 65 -10.50 13.93 12.95
C VAL A 65 -10.24 13.42 11.54
N ASN A 66 -9.98 14.37 10.63
CA ASN A 66 -9.59 14.09 9.26
C ASN A 66 -8.08 13.91 9.16
N TYR A 67 -7.66 12.82 8.53
CA TYR A 67 -6.27 12.50 8.27
C TYR A 67 -6.02 12.44 6.77
N ARG A 68 -4.90 13.01 6.34
CA ARG A 68 -4.44 12.93 4.96
C ARG A 68 -3.42 11.81 4.83
N VAL A 69 -3.60 10.96 3.82
CA VAL A 69 -2.59 9.96 3.44
C VAL A 69 -1.65 10.59 2.44
N ILE A 70 -0.34 10.55 2.72
CA ILE A 70 0.73 10.93 1.81
C ILE A 70 1.53 9.68 1.46
N VAL A 71 1.78 9.45 0.17
CA VAL A 71 2.61 8.35 -0.33
C VAL A 71 3.70 8.94 -1.21
N ASP A 72 4.96 8.75 -0.82
CA ASP A 72 6.13 9.33 -1.50
C ASP A 72 5.99 10.83 -1.81
N GLY A 73 5.38 11.58 -0.89
CA GLY A 73 5.12 13.01 -1.04
C GLY A 73 3.84 13.38 -1.81
N VAL A 74 3.13 12.41 -2.39
CA VAL A 74 1.86 12.60 -3.10
C VAL A 74 0.68 12.43 -2.14
N GLY A 75 -0.18 13.44 -2.05
CA GLY A 75 -1.44 13.33 -1.30
C GLY A 75 -2.46 12.45 -2.03
N VAL A 76 -2.88 11.37 -1.39
CA VAL A 76 -3.77 10.37 -1.98
C VAL A 76 -5.23 10.68 -1.68
N GLU A 77 -5.57 10.83 -0.41
CA GLU A 77 -6.93 11.07 0.05
C GLU A 77 -6.96 11.66 1.46
N ILE A 78 -8.11 12.23 1.83
CA ILE A 78 -8.43 12.65 3.20
C ILE A 78 -9.50 11.71 3.75
N LEU A 79 -9.22 11.09 4.89
CA LEU A 79 -10.04 10.07 5.54
C LEU A 79 -10.43 10.53 6.93
N THR A 80 -11.70 10.39 7.31
CA THR A 80 -12.15 10.66 8.68
C THR A 80 -11.94 9.43 9.55
N ALA A 81 -11.23 9.57 10.68
CA ALA A 81 -11.11 8.50 11.65
C ALA A 81 -12.44 8.25 12.36
N ARG A 82 -12.96 7.03 12.24
CA ARG A 82 -14.19 6.60 12.93
C ARG A 82 -13.78 5.75 14.11
N PHE A 83 -14.13 6.17 15.33
CA PHE A 83 -13.75 5.48 16.57
C PHE A 83 -12.24 5.22 16.68
N GLY A 84 -11.43 6.21 16.25
CA GLY A 84 -9.97 6.12 16.24
C GLY A 84 -9.37 5.18 15.19
N PHE A 85 -10.17 4.73 14.23
CA PHE A 85 -9.74 3.84 13.15
C PHE A 85 -9.92 4.48 11.77
N VAL A 86 -8.96 4.23 10.88
CA VAL A 86 -9.00 4.58 9.46
C VAL A 86 -8.63 3.36 8.64
N ARG A 87 -9.39 3.11 7.57
CA ARG A 87 -9.03 2.13 6.54
C ARG A 87 -9.34 2.69 5.16
N ALA A 88 -8.39 2.53 4.25
CA ALA A 88 -8.57 2.85 2.84
C ALA A 88 -8.03 1.71 1.97
N HIS A 89 -8.64 1.55 0.80
CA HIS A 89 -8.24 0.54 -0.17
C HIS A 89 -8.29 1.16 -1.55
N PHE A 90 -7.13 1.46 -2.12
CA PHE A 90 -7.00 2.02 -3.45
C PHE A 90 -6.68 0.91 -4.44
N THR A 91 -7.33 0.93 -5.60
CA THR A 91 -7.08 -0.03 -6.67
C THR A 91 -6.85 0.67 -8.01
N SER A 92 -5.96 0.13 -8.84
CA SER A 92 -5.60 0.72 -10.13
C SER A 92 -6.73 0.73 -11.16
N ASP A 93 -7.73 -0.13 -10.98
CA ASP A 93 -8.89 -0.34 -11.85
C ASP A 93 -10.20 0.15 -11.22
N GLY A 94 -10.14 0.79 -10.05
CA GLY A 94 -11.30 1.34 -9.36
C GLY A 94 -12.23 0.29 -8.73
N SER A 95 -11.83 -0.98 -8.65
CA SER A 95 -12.64 -2.05 -8.06
C SER A 95 -12.92 -1.91 -6.56
N SER A 96 -12.27 -0.98 -5.88
CA SER A 96 -12.44 -0.66 -4.46
C SER A 96 -13.18 0.65 -4.18
N ASP A 97 -13.82 1.24 -5.20
CA ASP A 97 -14.45 2.58 -5.17
C ASP A 97 -13.48 3.75 -4.94
N GLN A 98 -12.23 3.47 -4.61
CA GLN A 98 -11.13 4.43 -4.50
C GLN A 98 -10.05 4.10 -5.53
N LEU A 99 -9.79 5.03 -6.44
CA LEU A 99 -8.80 4.85 -7.50
C LEU A 99 -7.39 5.11 -6.97
N LEU A 100 -6.44 4.24 -7.30
CA LEU A 100 -5.02 4.51 -7.06
C LEU A 100 -4.54 5.66 -7.97
N PRO A 101 -3.98 6.75 -7.41
CA PRO A 101 -3.46 7.86 -8.20
C PRO A 101 -2.44 7.39 -9.25
N PRO A 102 -2.50 7.88 -10.50
CA PRO A 102 -1.57 7.47 -11.56
C PRO A 102 -0.11 7.74 -11.24
N LEU A 103 0.19 8.78 -10.45
CA LEU A 103 1.55 9.13 -10.03
C LEU A 103 2.19 8.07 -9.11
N LEU A 104 1.39 7.21 -8.49
CA LEU A 104 1.88 6.13 -7.64
C LEU A 104 2.08 4.82 -8.40
N LYS A 105 1.84 4.79 -9.72
CA LYS A 105 2.06 3.59 -10.53
C LYS A 105 3.51 3.57 -11.06
N PRO A 106 4.24 2.45 -10.91
CA PRO A 106 3.79 1.22 -10.28
C PRO A 106 3.90 1.28 -8.74
N VAL A 107 2.87 0.81 -8.04
CA VAL A 107 2.73 0.90 -6.58
C VAL A 107 3.83 0.14 -5.82
N VAL A 108 4.47 -0.81 -6.49
CA VAL A 108 5.59 -1.58 -5.93
C VAL A 108 6.81 -0.71 -5.66
N ASN A 109 6.90 0.46 -6.30
CA ASN A 109 7.98 1.42 -6.07
C ASN A 109 7.74 2.30 -4.84
N THR A 110 6.60 2.15 -4.15
CA THR A 110 6.32 2.97 -2.97
C THR A 110 7.33 2.74 -1.86
N GLU A 111 7.96 3.80 -1.37
CA GLU A 111 9.00 3.71 -0.35
C GLU A 111 8.47 4.12 1.02
N ARG A 112 7.66 5.17 1.05
CA ARG A 112 7.23 5.81 2.29
C ARG A 112 5.76 6.19 2.25
N VAL A 113 5.08 5.91 3.35
CA VAL A 113 3.69 6.32 3.59
C VAL A 113 3.62 7.10 4.89
N GLU A 114 2.88 8.19 4.87
CA GLU A 114 2.60 9.02 6.03
C GLU A 114 1.09 9.20 6.20
N VAL A 115 0.67 9.24 7.45
CA VAL A 115 -0.65 9.72 7.84
C VAL A 115 -0.43 11.04 8.56
N GLN A 116 -1.05 12.10 8.05
CA GLN A 116 -0.94 13.45 8.58
C GLN A 116 -2.29 13.93 9.10
N ASP A 117 -2.32 14.69 10.18
CA ASP A 117 -3.51 15.44 10.55
C ASP A 117 -3.83 16.45 9.43
N ALA A 118 -5.04 16.38 8.86
CA ALA A 118 -5.40 17.18 7.69
C ALA A 118 -5.55 18.68 7.99
N ARG A 119 -5.70 19.07 9.26
CA ARG A 119 -5.81 20.46 9.70
C ARG A 119 -4.45 21.09 9.98
N THR A 120 -3.56 20.35 10.65
CA THR A 120 -2.25 20.88 11.07
C THR A 120 -1.12 20.54 10.11
N GLY A 121 -1.29 19.50 9.28
CA GLY A 121 -0.24 18.95 8.41
C GLY A 121 0.82 18.15 9.18
N GLN A 122 0.62 17.92 10.48
CA GLN A 122 1.56 17.15 11.29
C GLN A 122 1.48 15.67 10.96
N THR A 123 2.62 15.04 10.65
CA THR A 123 2.71 13.59 10.52
C THR A 123 2.45 12.94 11.89
N VAL A 124 1.48 12.02 11.93
CA VAL A 124 1.08 11.26 13.13
C VAL A 124 1.47 9.79 13.03
N LEU A 125 1.55 9.24 11.82
CA LEU A 125 2.09 7.91 11.56
C LEU A 125 3.03 7.95 10.36
N VAL A 126 4.10 7.18 10.41
CA VAL A 126 5.02 6.97 9.29
C VAL A 126 5.31 5.49 9.12
N GLY A 127 5.39 5.03 7.87
CA GLY A 127 5.83 3.69 7.53
C GLY A 127 6.75 3.74 6.33
N ASN A 128 7.87 3.04 6.43
CA ASN A 128 8.79 2.86 5.32
C ASN A 128 8.73 1.38 4.91
N PHE A 129 8.58 1.13 3.62
CA PHE A 129 8.77 -0.22 3.11
C PHE A 129 10.25 -0.58 3.24
N PRO A 130 10.57 -1.83 3.61
CA PRO A 130 11.95 -2.28 3.55
C PRO A 130 12.44 -2.11 2.12
N LEU A 131 13.64 -1.56 1.95
CA LEU A 131 14.34 -1.63 0.69
C LEU A 131 14.45 -3.12 0.34
N ASN A 132 13.82 -3.55 -0.75
CA ASN A 132 14.05 -4.91 -1.23
C ASN A 132 15.57 -5.04 -1.47
N PRO A 133 16.27 -5.98 -0.80
CA PRO A 133 17.57 -6.38 -1.29
C PRO A 133 17.32 -7.06 -2.63
N MET A 134 17.57 -6.35 -3.74
CA MET A 134 17.67 -6.98 -5.04
C MET A 134 18.86 -7.93 -5.07
#